data_AF-A0A7L1XSY3-F1
#
_entry.id   AF-A0A7L1XSY3-F1
#
_cell.length_a   1.000
_cell.length_b   1.000
_cell.length_c   1.000
_cell.angle_alpha   90.00
_cell.angle_beta   90.00
_cell.angle_gamma   90.00
#
_symmetry.space_group_name_H-M   'P 1'
#
loop_
_entity.id
_entity.type
_entity.pdbx_description
1 polymer ?
#
loop_
_entity_poly.entity_id
_entity_poly.type
_entity_poly.pdbx_seq_one_letter_code
_entity_poly.pdbx_strand_id
1 'polypeptide(L)'
;IIAEGNAIIDTAVSQQPPIVAVAGLSPFGLAQQSHAFFHQSAMSLHKEFNVPLSEARSIIAACPDCAHLAPLQTMGTNPRGLRSQHLYQTDVTVYSPFGCFKNIHVTIDTFSKLTWATVA
;
A
#
# COMPACT_ATOMS: atom_id res chain seq x y z
N ILE A 1 -20.11 2.95 -13.66
CA ILE A 1 -20.70 2.76 -12.32
C ILE A 1 -19.76 3.24 -11.21
N ILE A 2 -18.56 2.65 -11.01
CA ILE A 2 -17.64 3.07 -9.92
C ILE A 2 -17.10 4.50 -10.12
N ALA A 3 -16.69 4.87 -11.34
CA ALA A 3 -16.13 6.20 -11.62
C ALA A 3 -17.14 7.35 -11.46
N GLU A 4 -18.41 7.09 -11.83
CA GLU A 4 -19.47 8.09 -11.82
C GLU A 4 -20.01 8.33 -10.41
N GLY A 5 -20.10 7.28 -9.60
CA GLY A 5 -20.38 7.38 -8.17
C GLY A 5 -19.29 8.17 -7.43
N ASN A 6 -18.02 7.93 -7.75
CA ASN A 6 -16.90 8.68 -7.17
C ASN A 6 -16.96 10.17 -7.54
N ALA A 7 -17.31 10.49 -8.79
CA ALA A 7 -17.44 11.89 -9.22
C ALA A 7 -18.56 12.64 -8.48
N ILE A 8 -19.69 11.98 -8.22
CA ILE A 8 -20.80 12.56 -7.45
C ILE A 8 -20.37 12.80 -5.99
N ILE A 9 -19.66 11.83 -5.38
CA ILE A 9 -19.13 11.95 -4.02
C ILE A 9 -18.10 13.08 -3.95
N ASP A 10 -17.15 13.16 -4.88
CA ASP A 10 -16.13 14.21 -4.92
C ASP A 10 -16.75 15.61 -5.07
N THR A 11 -17.82 15.72 -5.86
CA THR A 11 -18.56 16.99 -6.03
C THR A 11 -19.28 17.38 -4.75
N ALA A 12 -19.91 16.42 -4.06
CA ALA A 12 -20.61 16.68 -2.80
C ALA A 12 -19.64 17.03 -1.66
N VAL A 13 -18.48 16.38 -1.58
CA VAL A 13 -17.41 16.69 -0.61
C VAL A 13 -16.84 18.08 -0.87
N SER A 14 -16.64 18.46 -2.14
CA SER A 14 -16.19 19.81 -2.49
C SER A 14 -17.19 20.92 -2.13
N GLN A 15 -18.47 20.56 -1.92
CA GLN A 15 -19.53 21.49 -1.51
C GLN A 15 -19.72 21.56 0.00
N GLN A 16 -19.03 20.74 0.80
CA GLN A 16 -19.07 20.91 2.25
C GLN A 16 -18.42 22.24 2.62
N PRO A 17 -19.08 23.06 3.45
CA PRO A 17 -18.45 24.27 3.94
C PRO A 17 -17.15 23.90 4.63
N PRO A 18 -16.06 24.66 4.44
CA PRO A 18 -14.81 24.41 5.14
C PRO A 18 -15.13 24.32 6.63
N ILE A 19 -14.67 23.25 7.29
CA ILE A 19 -14.78 23.11 8.73
C ILE A 19 -14.28 24.43 9.29
N VAL A 20 -15.23 25.16 9.86
CA VAL A 20 -15.15 26.41 10.59
C VAL A 20 -13.75 26.99 10.51
N ALA A 21 -13.56 28.04 9.70
CA ALA A 21 -12.43 28.95 9.89
C ALA A 21 -12.53 29.49 11.33
N VAL A 22 -11.97 28.75 12.28
CA VAL A 22 -11.74 29.23 13.64
C VAL A 22 -10.75 30.36 13.44
N ALA A 23 -11.28 31.58 13.49
CA ALA A 23 -10.51 32.80 13.27
C ALA A 23 -9.25 32.74 14.15
N GLY A 24 -8.07 32.64 13.52
CA GLY A 24 -6.77 32.70 14.21
C GLY A 24 -5.88 31.45 14.15
N LEU A 25 -6.31 30.33 13.55
CA LEU A 25 -5.43 29.16 13.39
C LEU A 25 -4.50 29.29 12.18
N SER A 26 -3.26 28.80 12.34
CA SER A 26 -2.32 28.64 11.22
C SER A 26 -2.82 27.56 10.24
N PRO A 27 -2.32 27.54 8.99
CA PRO A 27 -2.67 26.48 8.02
C PRO A 27 -2.44 25.06 8.57
N PHE A 28 -1.40 24.87 9.37
CA PHE A 28 -1.13 23.61 10.07
C PHE A 28 -2.23 23.25 11.09
N GLY A 29 -2.71 24.22 11.87
CA GLY A 29 -3.80 24.00 12.84
C GLY A 29 -5.12 23.63 12.17
N LEU A 30 -5.45 24.27 11.03
CA LEU A 30 -6.62 23.91 10.22
C LEU A 30 -6.48 22.50 9.63
N ALA A 31 -5.29 22.15 9.12
CA ALA A 31 -5.01 20.80 8.63
C ALA A 31 -5.16 19.74 9.73
N GLN A 32 -4.73 20.04 10.96
CA GLN A 32 -4.88 19.12 12.09
C GLN A 32 -6.34 18.89 12.47
N GLN A 33 -7.16 19.95 12.51
CA GLN A 33 -8.59 19.84 12.78
C GLN A 33 -9.35 19.11 11.66
N SER A 34 -9.04 19.44 10.40
CA SER A 34 -9.64 18.75 9.25
C SER A 34 -9.31 17.26 9.26
N HIS A 35 -8.05 16.90 9.52
CA HIS A 35 -7.66 15.51 9.66
C HIS A 35 -8.34 14.81 10.84
N ALA A 36 -8.49 15.47 11.99
CA ALA A 36 -9.18 14.90 13.15
C ALA A 36 -10.67 14.61 12.88
N PHE A 37 -11.30 15.31 11.93
CA PHE A 37 -12.69 15.08 11.56
C PHE A 37 -12.86 14.10 10.41
N PHE A 38 -12.03 14.20 9.35
CA PHE A 38 -12.19 13.41 8.12
C PHE A 38 -11.19 12.26 7.95
N HIS A 39 -10.12 12.20 8.75
CA HIS A 39 -8.98 11.28 8.59
C HIS A 39 -8.37 11.28 7.17
N GLN A 40 -8.41 12.42 6.49
CA GLN A 40 -7.93 12.58 5.12
C GLN A 40 -6.40 12.41 4.98
N SER A 41 -5.96 11.98 3.80
CA SER A 41 -4.54 11.63 3.53
C SER A 41 -3.59 12.84 3.61
N ALA A 42 -2.29 12.56 3.78
CA ALA A 42 -1.28 13.63 3.87
C ALA A 42 -1.18 14.42 2.56
N MET A 43 -1.45 13.77 1.43
CA MET A 43 -1.47 14.45 0.13
C MET A 43 -2.67 15.38 0.00
N SER A 44 -3.83 14.98 0.53
CA SER A 44 -5.03 15.83 0.57
C SER A 44 -4.77 17.07 1.43
N LEU A 45 -4.22 16.89 2.64
CA LEU A 45 -3.84 18.00 3.53
C LEU A 45 -2.83 18.95 2.89
N HIS A 46 -1.80 18.40 2.24
CA HIS A 46 -0.79 19.19 1.54
C HIS A 46 -1.40 20.10 0.47
N LYS A 47 -2.34 19.56 -0.32
CA LYS A 47 -3.00 20.31 -1.40
C LYS A 47 -4.03 21.32 -0.89
N GLU A 48 -4.81 20.95 0.12
CA GLU A 48 -5.92 21.76 0.61
C GLU A 48 -5.46 22.92 1.49
N PHE A 49 -4.50 22.68 2.39
CA PHE A 49 -4.02 23.69 3.36
C PHE A 49 -2.66 24.27 3.01
N ASN A 50 -2.06 23.85 1.88
CA ASN A 50 -0.73 24.27 1.44
C ASN A 50 0.37 24.07 2.51
N VAL A 51 0.21 23.06 3.37
CA VAL A 51 1.20 22.67 4.38
C VAL A 51 2.27 21.77 3.76
N PRO A 52 3.55 21.83 4.18
CA PRO A 52 4.58 20.92 3.71
C PRO A 52 4.18 19.45 3.87
N LEU A 53 4.51 18.60 2.89
CA LEU A 53 4.15 17.18 2.94
C LEU A 53 4.73 16.47 4.17
N SER A 54 5.89 16.91 4.68
CA SER A 54 6.47 16.44 5.93
C SER A 54 5.57 16.73 7.14
N GLU A 55 5.01 17.93 7.21
CA GLU A 55 4.09 18.32 8.28
C GLU A 55 2.75 17.57 8.18
N ALA A 56 2.21 17.44 6.97
CA ALA A 56 1.01 16.65 6.74
C ALA A 56 1.20 15.18 7.16
N ARG A 57 2.37 14.58 6.91
CA ARG A 57 2.70 13.23 7.39
C ARG A 57 2.80 13.17 8.91
N SER A 58 3.34 14.19 9.56
CA SER A 58 3.39 14.28 11.02
C SER A 58 2.00 14.35 11.65
N ILE A 59 1.05 15.05 11.03
CA ILE A 59 -0.35 15.09 11.49
C ILE A 59 -0.95 13.68 11.51
N ILE A 60 -0.75 12.90 10.44
CA ILE A 60 -1.23 11.51 10.37
C ILE A 60 -0.51 10.61 11.36
N ALA A 61 0.81 10.74 11.48
CA ALA A 61 1.60 9.94 12.41
C ALA A 61 1.22 10.19 13.89
N ALA A 62 0.71 11.38 14.21
CA ALA A 62 0.21 11.72 15.54
C ALA A 62 -1.25 11.30 15.77
N CYS A 63 -2.01 10.94 14.73
CA CYS A 63 -3.39 10.50 14.87
C CYS A 63 -3.44 9.05 15.39
N PRO A 64 -4.06 8.78 16.54
CA PRO A 64 -4.08 7.43 17.11
C PRO A 64 -4.81 6.43 16.21
N ASP A 65 -5.86 6.86 15.51
CA ASP A 65 -6.64 5.98 14.62
C ASP A 65 -5.90 5.67 13.31
N CYS A 66 -5.01 6.56 12.86
CA CYS A 66 -4.28 6.40 11.60
C CYS A 66 -2.84 5.92 11.77
N ALA A 67 -2.20 6.15 12.92
CA ALA A 67 -0.80 5.79 13.17
C ALA A 67 -0.54 4.29 13.10
N HIS A 68 -1.57 3.47 13.36
CA HIS A 68 -1.50 2.01 13.25
C HIS A 68 -1.53 1.49 11.81
N LEU A 69 -1.88 2.35 10.84
CA LEU A 69 -1.74 2.06 9.42
C LEU A 69 -0.28 2.26 9.03
N ALA A 70 0.62 1.44 9.60
CA ALA A 70 1.97 1.33 9.11
C ALA A 70 1.90 1.09 7.59
N PRO A 71 2.80 1.69 6.79
CA PRO A 71 3.00 1.21 5.43
C PRO A 71 3.13 -0.31 5.51
N LEU A 72 2.57 -1.05 4.54
CA LEU A 72 2.89 -2.46 4.34
C LEU A 72 4.40 -2.54 4.12
N GLN A 73 5.15 -2.55 5.22
CA GLN A 73 6.57 -2.76 5.22
C GLN A 73 6.69 -4.22 4.84
N THR A 74 7.07 -4.48 3.59
CA THR A 74 7.49 -5.80 3.14
C THR A 74 8.84 -6.09 3.81
N MET A 75 8.86 -6.17 5.14
CA MET A 75 10.03 -6.45 5.96
C MET A 75 10.37 -7.95 5.98
N GLY A 76 9.85 -8.71 5.02
CA GLY A 76 10.17 -10.11 4.81
C GLY A 76 10.84 -10.30 3.46
N THR A 77 12.06 -10.82 3.46
CA THR A 77 12.66 -11.46 2.27
C THR A 77 12.39 -12.95 2.32
N ASN A 78 12.21 -13.60 1.18
CA ASN A 78 12.13 -15.06 1.12
C ASN A 78 13.41 -15.70 1.69
N PRO A 79 13.30 -16.61 2.69
CA PRO A 79 14.44 -17.32 3.23
C PRO A 79 15.22 -18.08 2.15
N ARG A 80 16.53 -18.22 2.33
CA ARG A 80 17.41 -18.99 1.44
C ARG A 80 18.28 -19.94 2.26
N GLY A 81 18.62 -21.07 1.66
CA GLY A 81 19.54 -22.04 2.24
C GLY A 81 20.92 -21.42 2.46
N LEU A 82 21.57 -21.82 3.55
CA LEU A 82 22.95 -21.42 3.89
C LEU A 82 24.04 -22.24 3.15
N ARG A 83 23.66 -23.37 2.56
CA ARG A 83 24.52 -24.27 1.78
C ARG A 83 23.68 -25.04 0.76
N SER A 84 24.33 -25.67 -0.21
CA SER A 84 23.64 -26.50 -1.20
C SER A 84 22.83 -27.60 -0.51
N GLN A 85 21.65 -27.91 -1.07
CA GLN A 85 20.73 -28.94 -0.58
C GLN A 85 20.15 -28.65 0.81
N HIS A 86 20.19 -27.40 1.28
CA HIS A 86 19.65 -27.00 2.58
C HIS A 86 18.17 -26.58 2.50
N LEU A 87 17.80 -25.80 1.50
CA LEU A 87 16.43 -25.30 1.35
C LEU A 87 16.05 -25.25 -0.12
N TYR A 88 14.96 -25.92 -0.44
CA TYR A 88 14.36 -25.95 -1.76
C TYR A 88 13.05 -25.16 -1.77
N GLN A 89 12.75 -24.48 -2.87
CA GLN A 89 11.44 -23.94 -3.18
C GLN A 89 10.85 -24.71 -4.35
N THR A 90 9.61 -25.17 -4.20
CA THR A 90 8.88 -25.88 -5.26
C THR A 90 7.61 -25.13 -5.57
N ASP A 91 7.35 -24.92 -6.85
CA ASP A 91 6.09 -24.35 -7.35
C ASP A 91 5.70 -25.00 -8.68
N VAL A 92 4.49 -24.72 -9.15
CA VAL A 92 3.98 -25.21 -10.43
C VAL A 92 3.75 -24.03 -11.37
N THR A 93 4.31 -24.11 -12.57
CA THR A 93 4.02 -23.16 -13.65
C THR A 93 3.27 -23.84 -14.78
N VAL A 94 2.39 -23.10 -15.46
CA VAL A 94 1.57 -23.64 -16.56
C VAL A 94 2.17 -23.24 -17.91
N TYR A 95 2.48 -24.23 -18.74
CA TYR A 95 2.95 -24.07 -20.10
C TYR A 95 2.01 -24.79 -21.08
N SER A 96 1.05 -24.04 -21.63
CA SER A 96 -0.02 -24.56 -22.50
C SER A 96 0.42 -25.45 -23.67
N PRO A 97 1.57 -25.22 -24.33
CA PRO A 97 2.02 -26.09 -25.43
C PRO A 97 2.25 -27.56 -25.05
N PHE A 98 2.37 -27.90 -23.77
CA PHE A 98 2.49 -29.29 -23.31
C PHE A 98 1.13 -30.01 -23.16
N GLY A 99 0.00 -29.36 -23.48
CA GLY A 99 -1.30 -30.01 -23.54
C GLY A 99 -1.76 -30.54 -22.17
N CYS A 100 -1.98 -31.85 -22.05
CA CYS A 100 -2.32 -32.47 -20.77
C CYS A 100 -1.20 -32.35 -19.72
N PHE A 101 0.05 -32.23 -20.17
CA PHE A 101 1.25 -32.09 -19.34
C PHE A 101 1.64 -30.61 -19.11
N LYS A 102 0.69 -29.69 -19.26
CA LYS A 102 0.93 -28.24 -19.12
C LYS A 102 1.39 -27.81 -17.74
N ASN A 103 1.18 -28.62 -16.71
CA ASN A 103 1.62 -28.31 -15.35
C ASN A 103 3.07 -28.75 -15.17
N ILE A 104 3.99 -27.79 -15.18
CA ILE A 104 5.42 -28.02 -14.95
C ILE A 104 5.69 -27.81 -13.47
N HIS A 105 6.07 -28.88 -12.78
CA HIS A 105 6.57 -28.81 -11.41
C HIS A 105 8.03 -28.36 -11.44
N VAL A 106 8.34 -27.26 -10.78
CA VAL A 106 9.69 -26.67 -10.73
C VAL A 106 10.17 -26.64 -9.30
N THR A 107 11.34 -27.21 -9.04
CA THR A 107 12.02 -27.16 -7.75
C THR A 107 13.37 -26.47 -7.93
N ILE A 108 13.66 -25.46 -7.10
CA ILE A 108 14.93 -24.75 -7.09
C ILE A 108 15.62 -24.87 -5.73
N ASP A 109 16.90 -25.22 -5.75
CA ASP A 109 17.76 -25.08 -4.59
C ASP A 109 18.06 -23.59 -4.36
N THR A 110 17.59 -23.05 -3.23
CA THR A 110 17.64 -21.61 -2.97
C THR A 110 19.05 -21.06 -2.75
N PHE A 111 20.06 -21.93 -2.49
CA PHE A 111 21.46 -21.56 -2.34
C PHE A 111 22.23 -21.63 -3.68
N SER A 112 22.37 -22.84 -4.23
CA SER A 112 23.14 -23.18 -5.43
C SER A 112 22.46 -22.80 -6.74
N LYS A 113 21.16 -22.51 -6.71
CA LYS A 113 20.33 -22.20 -7.90
C LYS A 113 20.18 -23.37 -8.87
N LEU A 114 20.44 -24.59 -8.42
CA LEU A 114 20.11 -25.79 -9.18
C LEU A 114 18.58 -25.86 -9.36
N THR A 115 18.13 -25.93 -10.60
CA THR A 115 16.71 -26.02 -10.94
C THR A 115 16.41 -27.38 -11.54
N TRP A 116 15.35 -28.01 -11.05
CA TRP A 116 14.78 -29.24 -11.58
C TRP A 116 13.35 -28.96 -12.06
N ALA A 117 12.99 -29.48 -13.22
CA ALA A 117 11.64 -29.33 -13.77
C ALA A 117 11.12 -30.69 -14.26
N THR A 118 9.86 -30.99 -13.96
CA THR A 118 9.19 -32.22 -14.39
C THR A 118 7.78 -31.92 -14.84
N VAL A 119 7.38 -32.53 -15.94
CA VAL A 119 6.00 -32.50 -16.43
C VAL A 119 5.23 -33.67 -15.80
N ALA A 120 3.99 -33.43 -15.37
CA ALA A 120 3.10 -34.42 -14.78
C ALA A 120 1.80 -34.53 -15.56
#